data_AF-A0A166YUQ8-F1
#
_entry.id   AF-A0A166YUQ8-F1
#
_cell.length_a   1.000
_cell.length_b   1.000
_cell.length_c   1.000
_cell.angle_alpha   90.00
_cell.angle_beta   90.00
_cell.angle_gamma   90.00
#
_symmetry.space_group_name_H-M   'P 1'
#
loop_
_entity.id
_entity.type
_entity.pdbx_description
1 polymer ?
#
loop_
_entity_poly.entity_id
_entity_poly.type
_entity_poly.pdbx_seq_one_letter_code
_entity_poly.pdbx_strand_id
1 'polypeptide(L)'
;MPPTLRLSVPVAQNNYDLGRDDYRTESTGSESDDGSSVSDDDEQSDQVRSPTRLVYNLDALPEKTKSTVRDAFNEPPAMVVQHCRQVGDTFAFQMSEVVTRSVRIRAPSSGKARLSCSCSQGGGGGGGGGGALDNNDKEPCHHILWLLDQLAKQTLYDTDHEQPLTMTSAGFPEEMGDPFRAISDHHLNIVADGLHCRHVEPGCYDPRRVDKHRINESRELLSSVYEASADSFRPDIFNEPLLPGPPIVKPQDLDYTVFRMLVDDDIFFHYFLSEASRGGSDVIYQFRLLTHRINAVLQDFDQHNPSVSSDEPNSPQKEEEEEEEEEEEEEESHTVSWAARHIQGVISLVRYAIWSGERPLQAAEKHAAARTLIHILDCVVKRRTDVRGGRGGGGGRGRLERNLFFRFLGDADCGFVLDELERIPEGALPYIYNLDSIVNKMAQYGVKASYLHRFRKFMAQLKANRPVPNLKRESPDSDEDGGAFKRMR
;
A
#
# COMPACT_ATOMS: atom_id res chain seq x y z
N MET A 1 -17.05 6.89 -45.11
CA MET A 1 -16.65 8.22 -44.62
C MET A 1 -17.38 8.50 -43.32
N PRO A 2 -16.67 8.54 -42.18
CA PRO A 2 -17.15 9.11 -40.94
C PRO A 2 -16.53 10.51 -40.70
N PRO A 3 -17.15 11.38 -39.88
CA PRO A 3 -16.75 12.77 -39.77
C PRO A 3 -15.50 12.95 -38.90
N THR A 4 -14.53 13.69 -39.45
CA THR A 4 -13.37 14.26 -38.75
C THR A 4 -13.82 15.43 -37.88
N LEU A 5 -13.70 15.33 -36.56
CA LEU A 5 -13.65 16.49 -35.68
C LEU A 5 -12.18 16.77 -35.35
N ARG A 6 -11.62 17.75 -36.06
CA ARG A 6 -10.39 18.44 -35.69
C ARG A 6 -10.70 19.34 -34.50
N LEU A 7 -10.13 19.03 -33.34
CA LEU A 7 -9.94 19.99 -32.25
C LEU A 7 -8.44 20.18 -32.07
N SER A 8 -7.92 21.17 -32.79
CA SER A 8 -6.62 21.78 -32.57
C SER A 8 -6.73 22.73 -31.38
N VAL A 9 -6.08 22.39 -30.27
CA VAL A 9 -5.83 23.32 -29.16
C VAL A 9 -4.36 23.76 -29.26
N PRO A 10 -4.07 25.06 -29.43
CA PRO A 10 -2.70 25.56 -29.39
C PRO A 10 -2.15 25.48 -27.96
N VAL A 11 -0.94 24.93 -27.84
CA VAL A 11 -0.08 25.12 -26.66
C VAL A 11 0.28 26.60 -26.61
N ALA A 12 -0.32 27.32 -25.66
CA ALA A 12 0.09 28.67 -25.32
C ALA A 12 1.06 28.59 -24.12
N GLN A 13 2.36 28.54 -24.44
CA GLN A 13 3.35 29.19 -23.58
C GLN A 13 2.97 30.68 -23.53
N ASN A 14 2.77 31.26 -22.35
CA ASN A 14 3.04 32.67 -22.11
C ASN A 14 3.09 32.99 -20.62
N ASN A 15 4.28 33.47 -20.23
CA ASN A 15 4.52 34.49 -19.23
C ASN A 15 3.36 35.48 -19.10
N TYR A 16 2.89 35.70 -17.86
CA TYR A 16 2.26 36.96 -17.47
C TYR A 16 2.93 37.47 -16.21
N ASP A 17 3.91 38.34 -16.47
CA ASP A 17 4.32 39.42 -15.60
C ASP A 17 3.27 40.53 -15.73
N LEU A 18 2.58 40.86 -14.64
CA LEU A 18 1.76 42.07 -14.48
C LEU A 18 1.85 42.53 -13.01
N GLY A 19 2.76 43.46 -12.76
CA GLY A 19 2.79 44.25 -11.53
C GLY A 19 1.65 45.26 -11.44
N ARG A 20 1.39 45.73 -10.20
CA ARG A 20 1.27 47.15 -9.85
C ARG A 20 1.13 47.40 -8.33
N ASP A 21 2.12 48.13 -7.78
CA ASP A 21 2.16 49.19 -6.74
C ASP A 21 1.34 49.03 -5.43
N ASP A 22 1.76 49.41 -4.20
CA ASP A 22 2.75 50.39 -3.74
C ASP A 22 2.83 50.33 -2.18
N TYR A 23 3.96 50.00 -1.54
CA TYR A 23 4.44 50.70 -0.31
C TYR A 23 5.96 50.57 -0.14
N ARG A 24 6.66 51.59 -0.65
CA ARG A 24 7.76 52.36 -0.03
C ARG A 24 8.43 51.78 1.24
N THR A 25 9.70 51.38 1.13
CA THR A 25 10.74 51.71 2.12
C THR A 25 12.09 51.79 1.41
N GLU A 26 12.87 52.83 1.72
CA GLU A 26 14.06 53.27 0.98
C GLU A 26 15.36 52.52 1.35
N SER A 27 16.16 52.25 0.31
CA SER A 27 17.63 52.36 0.13
C SER A 27 18.64 51.74 1.11
N THR A 28 19.49 50.86 0.58
CA THR A 28 20.95 51.01 0.23
C THR A 28 21.51 49.58 0.06
N GLY A 29 22.33 49.17 -0.90
CA GLY A 29 23.12 49.77 -1.96
C GLY A 29 24.14 48.69 -2.41
N SER A 30 24.80 48.94 -3.54
CA SER A 30 25.97 48.23 -4.07
C SER A 30 25.72 47.20 -5.17
N GLU A 31 25.99 47.67 -6.37
CA GLU A 31 26.22 46.94 -7.60
C GLU A 31 27.48 46.07 -7.45
N SER A 32 27.42 44.84 -7.93
CA SER A 32 28.60 44.03 -8.26
C SER A 32 28.17 43.03 -9.32
N ASP A 33 28.47 43.41 -10.57
CA ASP A 33 28.63 42.47 -11.68
C ASP A 33 29.72 41.47 -11.32
N ASP A 34 29.38 40.20 -11.15
CA ASP A 34 30.36 39.13 -11.26
C ASP A 34 29.81 38.04 -12.19
N GLY A 35 30.33 38.05 -13.41
CA GLY A 35 30.11 37.03 -14.43
C GLY A 35 30.83 35.75 -14.03
N SER A 36 30.24 35.01 -13.12
CA SER A 36 30.64 33.64 -12.81
C SER A 36 29.94 32.69 -13.78
N SER A 37 30.56 32.49 -14.94
CA SER A 37 30.33 31.32 -15.79
C SER A 37 30.76 30.07 -15.03
N VAL A 38 29.88 29.56 -14.16
CA VAL A 38 29.96 28.17 -13.69
C VAL A 38 29.54 27.28 -14.84
N SER A 39 30.54 26.73 -15.51
CA SER A 39 30.39 25.49 -16.24
C SER A 39 30.21 24.40 -15.20
N ASP A 40 28.96 24.22 -14.74
CA ASP A 40 28.56 23.06 -13.96
C ASP A 40 28.58 21.85 -14.92
N ASP A 41 29.77 21.27 -15.11
CA ASP A 41 29.88 19.84 -15.39
C ASP A 41 29.43 19.13 -14.11
N ASP A 42 28.12 19.15 -13.86
CA ASP A 42 27.48 18.31 -12.86
C ASP A 42 27.67 16.87 -13.32
N GLU A 43 28.67 16.17 -12.77
CA GLU A 43 28.71 14.71 -12.77
C GLU A 43 27.39 14.23 -12.15
N GLN A 44 26.40 13.94 -13.00
CA GLN A 44 25.07 13.52 -12.56
C GLN A 44 25.23 12.30 -11.66
N SER A 45 24.75 12.39 -10.42
CA SER A 45 24.87 11.29 -9.47
C SER A 45 24.40 9.98 -10.08
N ASP A 46 25.18 8.92 -9.87
CA ASP A 46 24.81 7.56 -10.30
C ASP A 46 23.69 6.96 -9.45
N GLN A 47 23.24 7.70 -8.43
CA GLN A 47 22.02 7.39 -7.71
C GLN A 47 20.85 8.25 -8.20
N VAL A 48 19.69 7.62 -8.38
CA VAL A 48 18.43 8.28 -8.74
C VAL A 48 17.33 7.84 -7.78
N ARG A 49 16.43 8.76 -7.43
CA ARG A 49 15.24 8.45 -6.63
C ARG A 49 14.03 8.32 -7.54
N SER A 50 13.31 7.21 -7.42
CA SER A 50 12.12 6.95 -8.24
C SER A 50 10.86 7.63 -7.67
N PRO A 51 9.76 7.66 -8.44
CA PRO A 51 8.46 8.16 -7.96
C PRO A 51 7.94 7.44 -6.71
N THR A 52 8.27 6.15 -6.53
CA THR A 52 7.90 5.41 -5.30
C THR A 52 8.77 5.75 -4.08
N ARG A 53 9.76 6.63 -4.26
CA ARG A 53 10.80 7.06 -3.32
C ARG A 53 11.91 6.04 -3.07
N LEU A 54 11.95 4.93 -3.82
CA LEU A 54 13.07 4.01 -3.81
C LEU A 54 14.31 4.69 -4.41
N VAL A 55 15.48 4.37 -3.86
CA VAL A 55 16.77 4.86 -4.37
C VAL A 55 17.38 3.76 -5.21
N TYR A 56 17.84 4.09 -6.41
CA TYR A 56 18.45 3.16 -7.35
C TYR A 56 19.89 3.58 -7.66
N ASN A 57 20.81 2.63 -7.63
CA ASN A 57 22.15 2.76 -8.16
C ASN A 57 22.18 2.36 -9.65
N LEU A 58 22.71 3.24 -10.48
CA LEU A 58 22.84 3.10 -11.93
C LEU A 58 24.28 2.81 -12.40
N ASP A 59 25.26 2.67 -11.51
CA ASP A 59 26.69 2.48 -11.81
C ASP A 59 26.95 1.41 -12.89
N ALA A 60 26.20 0.30 -12.82
CA ALA A 60 26.36 -0.84 -13.72
C ALA A 60 25.73 -0.66 -15.11
N LEU A 61 25.03 0.46 -15.36
CA LEU A 61 24.30 0.70 -16.59
C LEU A 61 25.09 1.54 -17.60
N PRO A 62 24.89 1.30 -18.91
CA PRO A 62 25.40 2.21 -19.96
C PRO A 62 24.79 3.62 -19.82
N GLU A 63 25.56 4.67 -20.13
CA GLU A 63 25.13 6.08 -19.94
C GLU A 63 23.80 6.42 -20.64
N LYS A 64 23.55 5.80 -21.79
CA LYS A 64 22.30 5.95 -22.55
C LYS A 64 21.09 5.38 -21.77
N THR A 65 21.28 4.25 -21.10
CA THR A 65 20.29 3.65 -20.20
C THR A 65 20.15 4.46 -18.92
N LYS A 66 21.25 4.98 -18.34
CA LYS A 66 21.18 5.88 -17.17
C LYS A 66 20.30 7.09 -17.46
N SER A 67 20.52 7.74 -18.61
CA SER A 67 19.72 8.88 -19.08
C SER A 67 18.23 8.50 -19.20
N THR A 68 17.94 7.35 -19.82
CA THR A 68 16.56 6.85 -19.97
C THR A 68 15.88 6.61 -18.61
N VAL A 69 16.60 6.07 -17.62
CA VAL A 69 16.08 5.85 -16.27
C VAL A 69 15.84 7.17 -15.54
N ARG A 70 16.78 8.11 -15.63
CA ARG A 70 16.63 9.46 -15.06
C ARG A 70 15.42 10.16 -15.66
N ASP A 71 15.27 10.17 -16.98
CA ASP A 71 14.12 10.75 -17.67
C ASP A 71 12.81 10.09 -17.23
N ALA A 72 12.81 8.77 -17.07
CA ALA A 72 11.64 8.04 -16.61
C ALA A 72 11.21 8.35 -15.17
N PHE A 73 12.13 8.81 -14.32
CA PHE A 73 11.88 9.12 -12.91
C PHE A 73 11.77 10.63 -12.63
N ASN A 74 12.30 11.50 -13.50
CA ASN A 74 12.32 12.95 -13.32
C ASN A 74 10.95 13.62 -13.53
N GLU A 75 10.16 13.15 -14.49
CA GLU A 75 8.78 13.61 -14.64
C GLU A 75 7.88 12.76 -13.72
N PRO A 76 7.02 13.35 -12.87
CA PRO A 76 5.98 12.59 -12.21
C PRO A 76 5.08 12.04 -13.31
N PRO A 77 5.12 10.73 -13.57
CA PRO A 77 4.39 10.22 -14.70
C PRO A 77 2.90 10.32 -14.39
N ALA A 78 2.13 10.92 -15.29
CA ALA A 78 0.67 10.85 -15.27
C ALA A 78 0.20 9.45 -15.74
N MET A 79 0.83 8.40 -15.22
CA MET A 79 0.57 7.01 -15.53
C MET A 79 -0.07 6.34 -14.31
N VAL A 80 -1.13 5.59 -14.56
CA VAL A 80 -1.82 4.79 -13.54
C VAL A 80 -2.09 3.41 -14.09
N VAL A 81 -2.01 2.38 -13.24
CA VAL A 81 -2.45 1.03 -13.63
C VAL A 81 -3.96 0.97 -13.45
N GLN A 82 -4.71 0.74 -14.52
CA GLN A 82 -6.17 0.65 -14.46
C GLN A 82 -6.61 -0.72 -13.95
N HIS A 83 -6.05 -1.77 -14.57
CA HIS A 83 -6.32 -3.14 -14.17
C HIS A 83 -5.17 -4.06 -14.54
N CYS A 84 -5.11 -5.17 -13.82
CA CYS A 84 -4.17 -6.26 -14.08
C CYS A 84 -4.91 -7.59 -14.17
N ARG A 85 -4.35 -8.51 -14.96
CA ARG A 85 -4.87 -9.87 -15.11
C ARG A 85 -3.76 -10.85 -15.41
N GLN A 86 -4.00 -12.11 -15.08
CA GLN A 86 -3.19 -13.23 -15.53
C GLN A 86 -3.83 -13.89 -16.76
N VAL A 87 -3.01 -14.22 -17.77
CA VAL A 87 -3.42 -14.94 -18.98
C VAL A 87 -2.39 -16.06 -19.22
N GLY A 88 -2.66 -17.25 -18.68
CA GLY A 88 -1.68 -18.33 -18.58
C GLY A 88 -0.41 -17.86 -17.87
N ASP A 89 0.75 -18.15 -18.44
CA ASP A 89 2.09 -17.76 -17.94
C ASP A 89 2.45 -16.29 -18.20
N THR A 90 1.48 -15.40 -18.24
CA THR A 90 1.70 -13.98 -18.53
C THR A 90 0.81 -13.08 -17.67
N PHE A 91 1.45 -12.20 -16.91
CA PHE A 91 0.78 -11.07 -16.27
C PHE A 91 0.67 -9.92 -17.27
N ALA A 92 -0.52 -9.34 -17.38
CA ALA A 92 -0.81 -8.21 -18.25
C ALA A 92 -1.36 -7.05 -17.42
N PHE A 93 -0.74 -5.88 -17.60
CA PHE A 93 -1.09 -4.63 -16.94
C PHE A 93 -1.54 -3.64 -18.00
N GLN A 94 -2.73 -3.06 -17.82
CA GLN A 94 -3.20 -1.95 -18.64
C GLN A 94 -2.98 -0.65 -17.88
N MET A 95 -2.29 0.28 -18.54
CA MET A 95 -1.92 1.58 -18.00
C MET A 95 -2.70 2.68 -18.71
N SER A 96 -3.19 3.65 -17.94
CA SER A 96 -3.77 4.88 -18.47
C SER A 96 -2.69 5.94 -18.58
N GLU A 97 -2.65 6.60 -19.73
CA GLU A 97 -1.85 7.78 -20.07
C GLU A 97 -2.68 8.56 -21.11
N VAL A 98 -2.10 9.50 -21.86
CA VAL A 98 -2.75 10.10 -23.05
C VAL A 98 -3.23 9.02 -24.02
N VAL A 99 -2.50 7.90 -24.10
CA VAL A 99 -2.88 6.71 -24.86
C VAL A 99 -2.75 5.50 -23.94
N THR A 100 -3.78 4.66 -23.87
CA THR A 100 -3.73 3.43 -23.08
C THR A 100 -2.61 2.51 -23.56
N ARG A 101 -1.75 2.09 -22.63
CA ARG A 101 -0.63 1.18 -22.92
C ARG A 101 -0.83 -0.13 -22.18
N SER A 102 -0.25 -1.20 -22.74
CA SER A 102 -0.17 -2.48 -22.05
C SER A 102 1.26 -2.94 -21.90
N VAL A 103 1.57 -3.42 -20.69
CA VAL A 103 2.83 -4.09 -20.35
C VAL A 103 2.54 -5.55 -20.02
N ARG A 104 3.39 -6.45 -20.48
CA ARG A 104 3.28 -7.89 -20.25
C ARG A 104 4.57 -8.41 -19.64
N ILE A 105 4.44 -9.18 -18.57
CA ILE A 105 5.52 -9.86 -17.84
C ILE A 105 5.26 -11.36 -17.98
N ARG A 106 6.20 -12.10 -18.59
CA ARG A 106 6.04 -13.53 -18.89
C ARG A 106 6.90 -14.40 -18.00
N ALA A 107 6.45 -15.64 -17.77
CA ALA A 107 7.24 -16.64 -17.08
C ALA A 107 8.59 -16.89 -17.78
N PRO A 108 9.64 -17.25 -17.03
CA PRO A 108 10.96 -17.56 -17.58
C PRO A 108 10.94 -18.67 -18.65
N SER A 109 9.98 -19.59 -18.58
CA SER A 109 9.78 -20.73 -19.50
C SER A 109 9.21 -20.33 -20.88
N SER A 110 8.66 -19.11 -21.03
CA SER A 110 7.81 -18.73 -22.17
C SER A 110 8.55 -18.51 -23.51
N GLY A 111 9.88 -18.60 -23.55
CA GLY A 111 10.72 -18.52 -24.77
C GLY A 111 10.66 -17.20 -25.57
N LYS A 112 9.74 -16.28 -25.26
CA LYS A 112 9.58 -14.93 -25.84
C LYS A 112 10.28 -13.88 -24.97
N ALA A 113 10.38 -12.64 -25.47
CA ALA A 113 10.85 -11.50 -24.67
C ALA A 113 10.10 -11.45 -23.31
N ARG A 114 10.84 -11.48 -22.20
CA ARG A 114 10.28 -11.62 -20.84
C ARG A 114 9.39 -10.44 -20.46
N LEU A 115 9.84 -9.23 -20.82
CA LEU A 115 9.12 -7.98 -20.63
C LEU A 115 8.78 -7.41 -22.00
N SER A 116 7.52 -6.98 -22.20
CA SER A 116 7.12 -6.33 -23.46
C SER A 116 6.10 -5.24 -23.21
N CYS A 117 6.25 -4.11 -23.89
CA CYS A 117 5.32 -2.99 -23.87
C CYS A 117 4.71 -2.76 -25.26
N SER A 118 3.44 -2.39 -25.32
CA SER A 118 2.74 -2.00 -26.56
C SER A 118 3.43 -0.88 -27.36
N CYS A 119 4.29 -0.07 -26.74
CA CYS A 119 5.11 0.93 -27.43
C CYS A 119 6.01 0.32 -28.51
N SER A 120 6.51 -0.90 -28.31
CA SER A 120 7.36 -1.56 -29.31
C SER A 120 6.59 -2.10 -30.52
N GLN A 121 5.25 -2.12 -30.47
CA GLN A 121 4.39 -2.53 -31.59
C GLN A 121 3.86 -1.34 -32.41
N GLY A 122 3.81 -0.14 -31.83
CA GLY A 122 3.24 1.07 -32.45
C GLY A 122 4.23 1.96 -33.22
N GLY A 123 5.53 1.66 -33.15
CA GLY A 123 6.59 2.41 -33.83
C GLY A 123 6.67 2.11 -35.34
N GLY A 124 5.64 2.48 -36.10
CA GLY A 124 5.73 2.60 -37.56
C GLY A 124 6.58 3.81 -37.92
N GLY A 125 7.90 3.63 -38.07
CA GLY A 125 8.78 4.72 -38.47
C GLY A 125 10.25 4.34 -38.59
N GLY A 126 10.60 3.68 -39.69
CA GLY A 126 11.92 3.82 -40.35
C GLY A 126 13.14 3.23 -39.63
N GLY A 127 13.37 1.94 -39.81
CA GLY A 127 14.66 1.31 -39.49
C GLY A 127 14.63 -0.17 -39.82
N GLY A 128 14.83 -0.50 -41.10
CA GLY A 128 14.91 -1.88 -41.57
C GLY A 128 16.19 -2.59 -41.12
N GLY A 129 16.09 -3.92 -41.04
CA GLY A 129 17.16 -4.86 -40.67
C GLY A 129 16.96 -5.33 -39.23
N GLY A 130 16.57 -6.56 -38.92
CA GLY A 130 16.97 -7.82 -39.52
C GLY A 130 17.80 -8.57 -38.48
N GLY A 131 17.36 -9.76 -38.08
CA GLY A 131 18.20 -10.69 -37.31
C GLY A 131 17.83 -10.83 -35.83
N ALA A 132 17.52 -12.07 -35.45
CA ALA A 132 17.32 -12.53 -34.09
C ALA A 132 18.64 -12.73 -33.33
N LEU A 133 19.50 -11.70 -33.30
CA LEU A 133 20.76 -11.69 -32.56
C LEU A 133 20.87 -10.32 -31.86
N ASP A 134 21.25 -10.33 -30.59
CA ASP A 134 21.41 -9.20 -29.66
C ASP A 134 20.12 -8.65 -29.00
N ASN A 135 19.58 -9.46 -28.09
CA ASN A 135 18.56 -9.05 -27.11
C ASN A 135 19.10 -8.14 -25.98
N ASN A 136 20.38 -7.74 -26.00
CA ASN A 136 21.02 -7.02 -24.89
C ASN A 136 21.12 -5.49 -25.07
N ASP A 137 20.87 -4.94 -26.25
CA ASP A 137 21.06 -3.50 -26.52
C ASP A 137 19.76 -2.70 -26.62
N LYS A 138 18.62 -3.32 -26.32
CA LYS A 138 17.32 -2.62 -26.36
C LYS A 138 17.02 -2.01 -24.99
N GLU A 139 17.06 -0.68 -24.94
CA GLU A 139 16.72 0.07 -23.74
C GLU A 139 15.33 -0.29 -23.21
N PRO A 140 15.18 -0.38 -21.88
CA PRO A 140 13.89 -0.61 -21.27
C PRO A 140 12.97 0.57 -21.58
N CYS A 141 11.73 0.26 -21.96
CA CYS A 141 10.71 1.28 -22.21
C CYS A 141 10.34 1.99 -20.90
N HIS A 142 10.09 3.29 -20.95
CA HIS A 142 9.62 4.10 -19.82
C HIS A 142 8.44 3.46 -19.04
N HIS A 143 7.45 2.90 -19.75
CA HIS A 143 6.31 2.20 -19.10
C HIS A 143 6.73 0.96 -18.31
N ILE A 144 7.78 0.27 -18.76
CA ILE A 144 8.33 -0.91 -18.08
C ILE A 144 9.09 -0.46 -16.83
N LEU A 145 9.95 0.54 -16.96
CA LEU A 145 10.69 1.13 -15.83
C LEU A 145 9.75 1.57 -14.71
N TRP A 146 8.73 2.34 -15.07
CA TRP A 146 7.76 2.82 -14.10
C TRP A 146 6.98 1.67 -13.44
N LEU A 147 6.46 0.72 -14.23
CA LEU A 147 5.69 -0.38 -13.66
C LEU A 147 6.54 -1.24 -12.72
N LEU A 148 7.80 -1.51 -13.08
CA LEU A 148 8.70 -2.31 -12.26
C LEU A 148 9.11 -1.58 -10.98
N ASP A 149 9.24 -0.25 -11.00
CA ASP A 149 9.37 0.56 -9.78
C ASP A 149 8.16 0.40 -8.85
N GLN A 150 6.94 0.50 -9.39
CA GLN A 150 5.71 0.28 -8.61
C GLN A 150 5.65 -1.14 -8.03
N LEU A 151 6.01 -2.17 -8.83
CA LEU A 151 6.01 -3.56 -8.40
C LEU A 151 7.11 -3.86 -7.36
N ALA A 152 8.29 -3.27 -7.51
CA ALA A 152 9.38 -3.40 -6.55
C ALA A 152 8.96 -2.86 -5.18
N LYS A 153 8.32 -1.70 -5.14
CA LYS A 153 7.76 -1.14 -3.89
C LYS A 153 6.81 -2.11 -3.19
N GLN A 154 6.01 -2.86 -3.96
CA GLN A 154 5.04 -3.79 -3.38
C GLN A 154 5.66 -5.13 -2.97
N THR A 155 6.69 -5.61 -3.67
CA THR A 155 7.21 -6.98 -3.51
C THR A 155 8.47 -7.07 -2.63
N LEU A 156 9.17 -5.95 -2.39
CA LEU A 156 10.35 -5.90 -1.53
C LEU A 156 9.95 -5.62 -0.07
N TYR A 157 9.88 -6.67 0.74
CA TYR A 157 9.63 -6.55 2.19
C TYR A 157 10.90 -6.39 3.04
N ASP A 158 11.99 -7.02 2.62
CA ASP A 158 13.17 -7.27 3.45
C ASP A 158 14.36 -6.36 3.14
N THR A 159 14.18 -5.41 2.22
CA THR A 159 15.26 -4.50 1.81
C THR A 159 15.20 -3.23 2.66
N ASP A 160 16.35 -2.82 3.16
CA ASP A 160 16.51 -1.54 3.82
C ASP A 160 16.20 -0.44 2.79
N HIS A 161 15.07 0.25 2.94
CA HIS A 161 14.60 1.23 1.96
C HIS A 161 15.52 2.47 1.87
N GLU A 162 16.50 2.61 2.77
CA GLU A 162 17.56 3.61 2.68
C GLU A 162 18.74 3.14 1.83
N GLN A 163 18.91 1.83 1.62
CA GLN A 163 19.97 1.30 0.77
C GLN A 163 19.59 1.43 -0.70
N PRO A 164 20.48 1.99 -1.54
CA PRO A 164 20.26 2.03 -2.98
C PRO A 164 20.13 0.62 -3.57
N LEU A 165 19.05 0.40 -4.32
CA LEU A 165 18.80 -0.84 -5.05
C LEU A 165 19.62 -0.88 -6.35
N THR A 166 20.13 -2.04 -6.72
CA THR A 166 20.97 -2.17 -7.92
C THR A 166 20.10 -2.30 -9.17
N MET A 167 20.13 -1.32 -10.09
CA MET A 167 19.32 -1.36 -11.31
C MET A 167 19.89 -2.33 -12.35
N THR A 168 19.10 -3.30 -12.80
CA THR A 168 19.46 -4.18 -13.92
C THR A 168 19.32 -3.50 -15.28
N SER A 169 19.99 -4.03 -16.31
CA SER A 169 19.82 -3.58 -17.70
C SER A 169 18.39 -3.69 -18.22
N ALA A 170 17.57 -4.56 -17.62
CA ALA A 170 16.17 -4.74 -17.95
C ALA A 170 15.23 -3.73 -17.25
N GLY A 171 15.75 -2.88 -16.36
CA GLY A 171 15.00 -1.78 -15.76
C GLY A 171 14.25 -2.11 -14.47
N PHE A 172 14.72 -3.11 -13.71
CA PHE A 172 14.20 -3.46 -12.39
C PHE A 172 15.34 -3.73 -11.40
N PRO A 173 15.10 -3.63 -10.08
CA PRO A 173 16.15 -3.88 -9.08
C PRO A 173 16.55 -5.35 -9.01
N GLU A 174 17.84 -5.64 -8.90
CA GLU A 174 18.38 -7.00 -8.74
C GLU A 174 17.78 -7.72 -7.51
N GLU A 175 17.53 -6.97 -6.45
CA GLU A 175 16.97 -7.44 -5.17
C GLU A 175 15.56 -8.00 -5.33
N MET A 176 14.80 -7.55 -6.34
CA MET A 176 13.48 -8.10 -6.67
C MET A 176 13.56 -9.51 -7.27
N GLY A 177 14.73 -9.91 -7.77
CA GLY A 177 14.91 -11.17 -8.47
C GLY A 177 14.14 -11.18 -9.80
N ASP A 178 13.37 -12.24 -10.06
CA ASP A 178 12.55 -12.30 -11.27
C ASP A 178 11.19 -11.63 -11.06
N PRO A 179 10.81 -10.60 -11.85
CA PRO A 179 9.52 -9.92 -11.70
C PRO A 179 8.31 -10.85 -11.82
N PHE A 180 8.37 -11.89 -12.66
CA PHE A 180 7.27 -12.84 -12.78
C PHE A 180 7.10 -13.64 -11.47
N ARG A 181 8.18 -14.28 -10.99
CA ARG A 181 8.17 -14.97 -9.69
C ARG A 181 7.79 -14.05 -8.54
N ALA A 182 8.28 -12.82 -8.51
CA ALA A 182 7.94 -11.86 -7.46
C ALA A 182 6.42 -11.57 -7.39
N ILE A 183 5.76 -11.43 -8.55
CA ILE A 183 4.29 -11.28 -8.62
C ILE A 183 3.60 -12.59 -8.23
N SER A 184 4.06 -13.73 -8.76
CA SER A 184 3.51 -15.05 -8.45
C SER A 184 3.59 -15.37 -6.96
N ASP A 185 4.71 -15.08 -6.30
CA ASP A 185 4.92 -15.34 -4.87
C ASP A 185 4.06 -14.42 -4.00
N HIS A 186 3.76 -13.20 -4.46
CA HIS A 186 2.92 -12.25 -3.73
C HIS A 186 1.43 -12.37 -4.03
N HIS A 187 1.07 -13.14 -5.06
CA HIS A 187 -0.25 -13.23 -5.68
C HIS A 187 -0.68 -11.90 -6.34
N LEU A 188 -1.25 -12.00 -7.55
CA LEU A 188 -1.59 -10.83 -8.36
C LEU A 188 -2.65 -9.93 -7.71
N ASN A 189 -3.61 -10.52 -7.01
CA ASN A 189 -4.64 -9.79 -6.26
C ASN A 189 -4.04 -8.87 -5.18
N ILE A 190 -3.10 -9.39 -4.38
CA ILE A 190 -2.44 -8.60 -3.30
C ILE A 190 -1.59 -7.48 -3.90
N VAL A 191 -0.91 -7.75 -5.02
CA VAL A 191 -0.15 -6.73 -5.75
C VAL A 191 -1.09 -5.66 -6.34
N ALA A 192 -2.23 -6.07 -6.88
CA ALA A 192 -3.23 -5.17 -7.46
C ALA A 192 -3.76 -4.16 -6.43
N ASP A 193 -4.08 -4.64 -5.23
CA ASP A 193 -4.52 -3.79 -4.11
C ASP A 193 -3.46 -2.72 -3.78
N GLY A 194 -2.19 -3.12 -3.72
CA GLY A 194 -1.07 -2.19 -3.48
C GLY A 194 -0.79 -1.22 -4.64
N LEU A 195 -1.14 -1.59 -5.87
CA LEU A 195 -1.09 -0.72 -7.04
C LEU A 195 -2.35 0.15 -7.17
N HIS A 196 -3.34 -0.03 -6.29
CA HIS A 196 -4.67 0.57 -6.37
C HIS A 196 -5.35 0.34 -7.72
N CYS A 197 -5.18 -0.85 -8.31
CA CYS A 197 -5.75 -1.20 -9.60
C CYS A 197 -6.68 -2.40 -9.51
N ARG A 198 -7.59 -2.51 -10.47
CA ARG A 198 -8.57 -3.60 -10.47
C ARG A 198 -7.93 -4.92 -10.87
N HIS A 199 -7.98 -5.92 -10.01
CA HIS A 199 -7.66 -7.30 -10.39
C HIS A 199 -8.83 -7.92 -11.19
N VAL A 200 -8.53 -8.42 -12.39
CA VAL A 200 -9.51 -9.12 -13.24
C VAL A 200 -9.19 -10.61 -13.25
N GLU A 201 -10.02 -11.38 -12.56
CA GLU A 201 -10.01 -12.83 -12.56
C GLU A 201 -10.23 -13.39 -13.99
N PRO A 202 -9.50 -14.45 -14.40
CA PRO A 202 -9.73 -15.12 -15.67
C PRO A 202 -11.20 -15.54 -15.82
N GLY A 203 -11.81 -15.22 -16.97
CA GLY A 203 -13.20 -15.61 -17.27
C GLY A 203 -14.29 -14.76 -16.60
N CYS A 204 -13.96 -13.91 -15.61
CA CYS A 204 -14.93 -13.15 -14.82
C CYS A 204 -14.91 -11.63 -15.09
N TYR A 205 -14.51 -11.20 -16.28
CA TYR A 205 -14.55 -9.77 -16.66
C TYR A 205 -15.99 -9.29 -16.85
N ASP A 206 -16.57 -8.76 -15.78
CA ASP A 206 -17.79 -7.96 -15.84
C ASP A 206 -17.43 -6.47 -15.67
N PRO A 207 -17.48 -5.64 -16.72
CA PRO A 207 -17.22 -4.21 -16.60
C PRO A 207 -18.20 -3.48 -15.68
N ARG A 208 -19.33 -4.12 -15.32
CA ARG A 208 -20.35 -3.57 -14.38
C ARG A 208 -20.15 -4.03 -12.95
N ARG A 209 -19.26 -5.01 -12.69
CA ARG A 209 -18.94 -5.45 -11.32
C ARG A 209 -18.25 -4.31 -10.59
N VAL A 210 -18.88 -3.92 -9.50
CA VAL A 210 -18.43 -2.84 -8.62
C VAL A 210 -17.20 -3.31 -7.85
N ASP A 211 -16.14 -2.51 -7.90
CA ASP A 211 -14.93 -2.74 -7.13
C ASP A 211 -15.12 -2.26 -5.68
N LYS A 212 -15.32 -3.23 -4.78
CA LYS A 212 -15.52 -2.95 -3.35
C LYS A 212 -14.27 -2.34 -2.71
N HIS A 213 -13.07 -2.71 -3.16
CA HIS A 213 -11.82 -2.17 -2.65
C HIS A 213 -11.75 -0.67 -2.99
N ARG A 214 -11.97 -0.33 -4.26
CA ARG A 214 -12.00 1.08 -4.71
C ARG A 214 -13.03 1.92 -3.95
N ILE A 215 -14.21 1.37 -3.65
CA ILE A 215 -15.23 2.08 -2.84
C ILE A 215 -14.72 2.40 -1.45
N ASN A 216 -14.14 1.40 -0.77
CA ASN A 216 -13.64 1.56 0.58
C ASN A 216 -12.50 2.57 0.63
N GLU A 217 -11.55 2.51 -0.31
CA GLU A 217 -10.49 3.50 -0.41
C GLU A 217 -11.02 4.90 -0.70
N SER A 218 -12.01 5.03 -1.58
CA SER A 218 -12.66 6.31 -1.88
C SER A 218 -13.37 6.87 -0.64
N ARG A 219 -13.99 6.01 0.18
CA ARG A 219 -14.57 6.38 1.48
C ARG A 219 -13.51 6.93 2.41
N GLU A 220 -12.38 6.25 2.49
CA GLU A 220 -11.26 6.63 3.35
C GLU A 220 -10.66 7.97 2.92
N LEU A 221 -10.39 8.14 1.63
CA LEU A 221 -9.87 9.38 1.05
C LEU A 221 -10.82 10.54 1.34
N LEU A 222 -12.12 10.39 1.08
CA LEU A 222 -13.09 11.45 1.37
C LEU A 222 -13.22 11.73 2.87
N SER A 223 -13.32 10.68 3.70
CA SER A 223 -13.42 10.86 5.15
C SER A 223 -12.20 11.58 5.74
N SER A 224 -11.02 11.40 5.13
CA SER A 224 -9.79 12.06 5.56
C SER A 224 -9.82 13.58 5.36
N VAL A 225 -10.46 14.06 4.29
CA VAL A 225 -10.66 15.50 4.05
C VAL A 225 -11.52 16.14 5.14
N TYR A 226 -12.44 15.38 5.71
CA TYR A 226 -13.32 15.82 6.79
C TYR A 226 -12.79 15.50 8.18
N GLU A 227 -11.60 14.92 8.30
CA GLU A 227 -11.03 14.41 9.56
C GLU A 227 -12.00 13.46 10.32
N ALA A 228 -12.85 12.76 9.58
CA ALA A 228 -13.88 11.88 10.12
C ALA A 228 -13.42 10.41 10.11
N SER A 229 -14.06 9.59 10.95
CA SER A 229 -13.89 8.14 10.85
C SER A 229 -14.58 7.61 9.59
N ALA A 230 -13.84 6.87 8.77
CA ALA A 230 -14.33 6.25 7.54
C ALA A 230 -15.62 5.44 7.80
N ASP A 231 -15.67 4.63 8.85
CA ASP A 231 -16.83 3.79 9.19
C ASP A 231 -18.13 4.56 9.42
N SER A 232 -18.02 5.80 9.91
CA SER A 232 -19.16 6.69 10.18
C SER A 232 -19.44 7.69 9.06
N PHE A 233 -18.54 7.80 8.09
CA PHE A 233 -18.63 8.80 7.04
C PHE A 233 -19.68 8.40 5.99
N ARG A 234 -20.69 9.26 5.79
CA ARG A 234 -21.76 9.15 4.76
C ARG A 234 -22.29 7.71 4.55
N PRO A 235 -22.86 7.05 5.58
CA PRO A 235 -23.36 5.67 5.46
C PRO A 235 -24.46 5.55 4.39
N ASP A 236 -25.16 6.64 4.08
CA ASP A 236 -26.14 6.76 2.99
C ASP A 236 -25.54 6.52 1.59
N ILE A 237 -24.25 6.83 1.39
CA ILE A 237 -23.55 6.60 0.12
C ILE A 237 -22.91 5.21 0.09
N PHE A 238 -22.24 4.83 1.18
CA PHE A 238 -21.30 3.70 1.18
C PHE A 238 -21.91 2.37 1.60
N ASN A 239 -23.03 2.37 2.32
CA ASN A 239 -23.68 1.14 2.78
C ASN A 239 -24.78 0.65 1.83
N GLU A 240 -25.20 1.47 0.87
CA GLU A 240 -26.15 1.08 -0.17
C GLU A 240 -25.42 0.42 -1.35
N PRO A 241 -25.96 -0.67 -1.93
CA PRO A 241 -25.36 -1.28 -3.11
C PRO A 241 -25.40 -0.27 -4.26
N LEU A 242 -24.23 0.13 -4.75
CA LEU A 242 -24.14 0.99 -5.93
C LEU A 242 -24.74 0.24 -7.12
N LEU A 243 -25.84 0.77 -7.64
CA LEU A 243 -26.35 0.32 -8.92
C LEU A 243 -25.31 0.69 -10.00
N PRO A 244 -25.04 -0.18 -10.98
CA PRO A 244 -24.24 0.20 -12.14
C PRO A 244 -25.00 1.25 -12.96
N GLY A 245 -24.33 2.34 -13.34
CA GLY A 245 -24.86 3.35 -14.26
C GLY A 245 -25.70 4.53 -13.73
N PRO A 246 -25.67 4.96 -12.44
CA PRO A 246 -26.21 6.26 -12.05
C PRO A 246 -25.31 7.39 -12.63
N PRO A 247 -25.84 8.61 -12.79
CA PRO A 247 -25.04 9.73 -13.25
C PRO A 247 -23.90 10.02 -12.26
N ILE A 248 -22.69 10.26 -12.78
CA ILE A 248 -21.52 10.66 -11.99
C ILE A 248 -21.85 11.90 -11.14
N VAL A 249 -22.56 12.86 -11.73
CA VAL A 249 -22.94 14.10 -11.06
C VAL A 249 -24.30 13.95 -10.39
N LYS A 250 -24.34 14.12 -9.07
CA LYS A 250 -25.57 14.20 -8.29
C LYS A 250 -25.80 15.66 -7.88
N PRO A 251 -26.88 16.32 -8.38
CA PRO A 251 -27.18 17.69 -8.02
C PRO A 251 -27.27 17.84 -6.49
N GLN A 252 -26.67 18.92 -5.96
CA GLN A 252 -26.68 19.27 -4.54
C GLN A 252 -25.93 18.30 -3.60
N ASP A 253 -25.21 17.29 -4.12
CA ASP A 253 -24.43 16.34 -3.32
C ASP A 253 -23.02 16.22 -3.91
N LEU A 254 -22.13 17.12 -3.49
CA LEU A 254 -20.75 17.18 -3.96
C LEU A 254 -19.98 15.93 -3.54
N ASP A 255 -20.14 15.46 -2.30
CA ASP A 255 -19.45 14.27 -1.80
C ASP A 255 -19.79 13.04 -2.64
N TYR A 256 -21.07 12.86 -3.00
CA TYR A 256 -21.47 11.77 -3.88
C TYR A 256 -20.86 11.91 -5.27
N THR A 257 -20.80 13.13 -5.80
CA THR A 257 -20.21 13.40 -7.12
C THR A 257 -18.72 13.09 -7.12
N VAL A 258 -17.98 13.57 -6.13
CA VAL A 258 -16.54 13.29 -5.98
C VAL A 258 -16.32 11.79 -5.75
N PHE A 259 -17.14 11.14 -4.92
CA PHE A 259 -17.10 9.71 -4.72
C PHE A 259 -17.27 8.92 -6.03
N ARG A 260 -18.27 9.27 -6.85
CA ARG A 260 -18.46 8.63 -8.16
C ARG A 260 -17.26 8.84 -9.07
N MET A 261 -16.67 10.04 -9.07
CA MET A 261 -15.45 10.31 -9.83
C MET A 261 -14.27 9.46 -9.34
N LEU A 262 -14.09 9.31 -8.03
CA LEU A 262 -13.03 8.47 -7.45
C LEU A 262 -13.21 6.97 -7.81
N VAL A 263 -14.45 6.51 -7.94
CA VAL A 263 -14.73 5.10 -8.29
C VAL A 263 -14.63 4.85 -9.80
N ASP A 264 -15.05 5.80 -10.63
CA ASP A 264 -15.15 5.61 -12.09
C ASP A 264 -13.90 6.10 -12.87
N ASP A 265 -13.07 6.98 -12.31
CA ASP A 265 -11.89 7.57 -12.97
C ASP A 265 -10.60 7.29 -12.18
N ASP A 266 -9.78 6.37 -12.70
CA ASP A 266 -8.51 5.98 -12.08
C ASP A 266 -7.50 7.14 -11.99
N ILE A 267 -7.46 8.04 -12.98
CA ILE A 267 -6.52 9.17 -12.98
C ILE A 267 -6.91 10.13 -11.86
N PHE A 268 -8.21 10.45 -11.74
CA PHE A 268 -8.72 11.30 -10.68
C PHE A 268 -8.49 10.69 -9.30
N PHE A 269 -8.71 9.38 -9.15
CA PHE A 269 -8.41 8.65 -7.91
C PHE A 269 -6.95 8.80 -7.50
N HIS A 270 -6.01 8.49 -8.40
CA HIS A 270 -4.58 8.55 -8.09
C HIS A 270 -4.09 9.98 -7.86
N TYR A 271 -4.64 10.97 -8.57
CA TYR A 271 -4.37 12.38 -8.30
C TYR A 271 -4.78 12.73 -6.86
N PHE A 272 -6.01 12.42 -6.48
CA PHE A 272 -6.52 12.70 -5.13
C PHE A 272 -5.72 11.99 -4.05
N LEU A 273 -5.36 10.73 -4.31
CA LEU A 273 -4.50 9.93 -3.44
C LEU A 273 -3.11 10.58 -3.25
N SER A 274 -2.50 11.05 -4.34
CA SER A 274 -1.18 11.69 -4.30
C SER A 274 -1.21 13.00 -3.48
N GLU A 275 -2.27 13.78 -3.61
CA GLU A 275 -2.44 15.05 -2.88
C GLU A 275 -2.78 14.81 -1.40
N ALA A 276 -3.62 13.81 -1.09
CA ALA A 276 -3.89 13.40 0.29
C ALA A 276 -2.60 12.94 1.01
N SER A 277 -1.68 12.31 0.28
CA SER A 277 -0.39 11.85 0.81
C SER A 277 0.61 13.00 1.08
N ARG A 278 0.47 14.16 0.43
CA ARG A 278 1.37 15.31 0.61
C ARG A 278 1.12 16.10 1.91
N GLY A 279 -0.10 16.08 2.43
CA GLY A 279 -0.55 16.91 3.57
C GLY A 279 -0.10 16.47 4.98
N GLY A 280 0.94 15.64 5.12
CA GLY A 280 1.41 15.13 6.42
C GLY A 280 0.65 13.91 6.97
N SER A 281 -0.37 13.42 6.25
CA SER A 281 -1.10 12.17 6.56
C SER A 281 -0.47 10.92 5.92
N ASP A 282 0.67 11.04 5.23
CA ASP A 282 1.32 9.93 4.49
C ASP A 282 1.51 8.71 5.39
N VAL A 283 2.12 8.89 6.56
CA VAL A 283 2.45 7.78 7.47
C VAL A 283 1.20 7.06 8.01
N ILE A 284 0.16 7.81 8.38
CA ILE A 284 -1.12 7.24 8.83
C ILE A 284 -1.77 6.45 7.69
N TYR A 285 -1.71 6.97 6.47
CA TYR A 285 -2.22 6.30 5.28
C TYR A 285 -1.42 5.03 4.96
N GLN A 286 -0.08 5.05 5.07
CA GLN A 286 0.75 3.86 4.93
C GLN A 286 0.32 2.76 5.92
N PHE A 287 0.11 3.07 7.20
CA PHE A 287 -0.35 2.08 8.18
C PHE A 287 -1.74 1.49 7.87
N ARG A 288 -2.62 2.26 7.22
CA ARG A 288 -3.91 1.78 6.73
C ARG A 288 -3.74 0.83 5.55
N LEU A 289 -2.91 1.18 4.57
CA LEU A 289 -2.60 0.28 3.44
C LEU A 289 -2.00 -1.04 3.90
N LEU A 290 -1.10 -0.99 4.88
CA LEU A 290 -0.55 -2.20 5.50
C LEU A 290 -1.63 -3.05 6.17
N THR A 291 -2.64 -2.42 6.77
CA THR A 291 -3.80 -3.12 7.35
C THR A 291 -4.66 -3.78 6.27
N HIS A 292 -4.97 -3.07 5.18
CA HIS A 292 -5.73 -3.61 4.05
C HIS A 292 -5.00 -4.76 3.40
N ARG A 293 -3.69 -4.63 3.18
CA ARG A 293 -2.84 -5.69 2.63
C ARG A 293 -2.89 -6.96 3.48
N ILE A 294 -2.85 -6.83 4.81
CA ILE A 294 -2.99 -7.97 5.72
C ILE A 294 -4.38 -8.60 5.60
N ASN A 295 -5.44 -7.79 5.51
CA ASN A 295 -6.79 -8.31 5.35
C ASN A 295 -6.94 -9.07 4.03
N ALA A 296 -6.38 -8.55 2.93
CA ALA A 296 -6.40 -9.21 1.63
C ALA A 296 -5.65 -10.55 1.67
N VAL A 297 -4.42 -10.58 2.21
CA VAL A 297 -3.62 -11.80 2.38
C VAL A 297 -4.37 -12.84 3.22
N LEU A 298 -4.98 -12.42 4.33
CA LEU A 298 -5.70 -13.32 5.21
C LEU A 298 -7.02 -13.80 4.62
N GLN A 299 -7.72 -12.95 3.88
CA GLN A 299 -8.93 -13.33 3.16
C GLN A 299 -8.63 -14.35 2.07
N ASP A 300 -7.55 -14.14 1.32
CA ASP A 300 -7.05 -15.07 0.30
C ASP A 300 -6.64 -16.41 0.94
N PHE A 301 -5.91 -16.35 2.04
CA PHE A 301 -5.57 -17.53 2.85
C PHE A 301 -6.82 -18.28 3.35
N ASP A 302 -7.81 -17.59 3.91
CA ASP A 302 -9.01 -18.22 4.47
C ASP A 302 -9.91 -18.84 3.38
N GLN A 303 -9.99 -18.22 2.20
CA GLN A 303 -10.76 -18.74 1.06
C GLN A 303 -10.23 -20.10 0.59
N HIS A 304 -8.90 -20.25 0.56
CA HIS A 304 -8.24 -21.50 0.17
C HIS A 304 -8.06 -22.46 1.36
N ASN A 305 -8.36 -22.02 2.59
CA ASN A 305 -8.29 -22.83 3.81
C ASN A 305 -9.58 -22.72 4.65
N PRO A 306 -10.74 -23.17 4.14
CA PRO A 306 -12.05 -22.90 4.76
C PRO A 306 -12.24 -23.53 6.14
N SER A 307 -11.39 -24.48 6.56
CA SER A 307 -11.38 -25.00 7.93
C SER A 307 -10.94 -23.98 8.98
N VAL A 308 -10.37 -22.85 8.55
CA VAL A 308 -9.79 -21.84 9.44
C VAL A 308 -10.84 -20.86 9.99
N SER A 309 -12.00 -20.69 9.31
CA SER A 309 -12.97 -19.63 9.62
C SER A 309 -14.33 -20.10 10.18
N SER A 310 -14.60 -21.40 10.36
CA SER A 310 -15.92 -21.85 10.84
C SER A 310 -16.02 -21.91 12.36
N ASP A 311 -16.73 -20.93 12.94
CA ASP A 311 -17.35 -21.00 14.27
C ASP A 311 -18.78 -21.58 14.23
N GLU A 312 -19.28 -22.11 13.09
CA GLU A 312 -20.61 -22.72 12.99
C GLU A 312 -20.61 -24.26 12.88
N PRO A 313 -21.48 -24.96 13.63
CA PRO A 313 -21.64 -26.41 13.53
C PRO A 313 -22.67 -26.79 12.45
N ASN A 314 -22.32 -27.81 11.66
CA ASN A 314 -23.16 -28.57 10.72
C ASN A 314 -23.66 -27.86 9.46
N SER A 315 -23.08 -28.24 8.32
CA SER A 315 -23.88 -28.61 7.14
C SER A 315 -23.19 -29.74 6.36
N PRO A 316 -23.96 -30.62 5.69
CA PRO A 316 -23.46 -31.90 5.19
C PRO A 316 -22.70 -31.73 3.88
N GLN A 317 -21.66 -32.56 3.75
CA GLN A 317 -20.81 -32.74 2.58
C GLN A 317 -21.64 -32.95 1.30
N LYS A 318 -21.38 -32.13 0.28
CA LYS A 318 -21.55 -32.55 -1.11
C LYS A 318 -20.25 -33.22 -1.52
N GLU A 319 -20.38 -34.48 -1.90
CA GLU A 319 -19.40 -35.25 -2.66
C GLU A 319 -19.37 -34.67 -4.07
N GLU A 320 -18.23 -34.13 -4.50
CA GLU A 320 -17.93 -33.90 -5.91
C GLU A 320 -16.62 -34.67 -6.17
N GLU A 321 -16.78 -35.73 -6.96
CA GLU A 321 -15.76 -36.60 -7.50
C GLU A 321 -15.26 -36.00 -8.83
N GLU A 322 -13.97 -36.23 -9.14
CA GLU A 322 -13.35 -36.20 -10.49
C GLU A 322 -12.97 -34.83 -11.11
N GLU A 323 -11.98 -34.12 -10.55
CA GLU A 323 -11.06 -33.21 -11.28
C GLU A 323 -9.63 -33.25 -10.66
N GLU A 324 -9.01 -34.43 -10.52
CA GLU A 324 -7.76 -34.62 -9.72
C GLU A 324 -6.41 -34.46 -10.47
N GLU A 325 -6.32 -33.92 -11.69
CA GLU A 325 -5.01 -33.82 -12.40
C GLU A 325 -4.49 -32.41 -12.71
N GLU A 326 -5.26 -31.33 -12.51
CA GLU A 326 -4.78 -29.94 -12.67
C GLU A 326 -4.65 -29.16 -11.33
N GLU A 327 -5.15 -29.67 -10.21
CA GLU A 327 -5.16 -28.95 -8.92
C GLU A 327 -3.85 -29.06 -8.11
N GLU A 328 -2.93 -29.98 -8.43
CA GLU A 328 -1.72 -30.21 -7.62
C GLU A 328 -0.70 -29.03 -7.68
N GLU A 329 -0.72 -28.18 -8.71
CA GLU A 329 0.16 -27.00 -8.79
C GLU A 329 -0.42 -25.76 -8.08
N GLU A 330 -1.74 -25.69 -7.84
CA GLU A 330 -2.36 -24.56 -7.13
C GLU A 330 -2.26 -24.70 -5.60
N GLU A 331 -2.12 -25.93 -5.07
CA GLU A 331 -2.07 -26.21 -3.62
C GLU A 331 -0.84 -25.62 -2.89
N GLU A 332 0.27 -25.32 -3.57
CA GLU A 332 1.48 -24.78 -2.93
C GLU A 332 1.46 -23.26 -2.68
N SER A 333 0.50 -22.53 -3.26
CA SER A 333 0.50 -21.06 -3.26
C SER A 333 -0.06 -20.44 -1.95
N HIS A 334 -1.06 -21.06 -1.31
CA HIS A 334 -1.78 -20.47 -0.17
C HIS A 334 -1.39 -21.06 1.20
N THR A 335 -0.09 -21.34 1.40
CA THR A 335 0.40 -22.02 2.62
C THR A 335 0.49 -21.10 3.85
N VAL A 336 0.57 -21.69 5.06
CA VAL A 336 0.87 -20.94 6.30
C VAL A 336 2.20 -20.19 6.20
N SER A 337 3.18 -20.75 5.50
CA SER A 337 4.49 -20.12 5.30
C SER A 337 4.39 -18.86 4.43
N TRP A 338 3.56 -18.91 3.38
CA TRP A 338 3.26 -17.78 2.50
C TRP A 338 2.61 -16.64 3.28
N ALA A 339 1.50 -16.91 3.99
CA ALA A 339 0.81 -15.89 4.77
C ALA A 339 1.71 -15.32 5.89
N ALA A 340 2.53 -16.17 6.51
CA ALA A 340 3.48 -15.73 7.53
C ALA A 340 4.55 -14.77 6.97
N ARG A 341 5.08 -15.04 5.77
CA ARG A 341 6.04 -14.13 5.10
C ARG A 341 5.43 -12.76 4.88
N HIS A 342 4.20 -12.67 4.38
CA HIS A 342 3.50 -11.40 4.19
C HIS A 342 3.25 -10.65 5.51
N ILE A 343 2.84 -11.36 6.56
CA ILE A 343 2.67 -10.77 7.91
C ILE A 343 3.99 -10.21 8.44
N GLN A 344 5.08 -10.97 8.32
CA GLN A 344 6.41 -10.51 8.73
C GLN A 344 6.86 -9.30 7.93
N GLY A 345 6.68 -9.32 6.61
CA GLY A 345 7.02 -8.20 5.74
C GLY A 345 6.26 -6.93 6.11
N VAL A 346 4.97 -7.03 6.39
CA VAL A 346 4.18 -5.87 6.86
C VAL A 346 4.67 -5.37 8.23
N ILE A 347 5.02 -6.25 9.16
CA ILE A 347 5.62 -5.84 10.44
C ILE A 347 6.95 -5.12 10.21
N SER A 348 7.78 -5.59 9.27
CA SER A 348 9.03 -4.92 8.87
C SER A 348 8.77 -3.53 8.29
N LEU A 349 7.74 -3.37 7.46
CA LEU A 349 7.33 -2.06 6.92
C LEU A 349 6.81 -1.12 8.02
N VAL A 350 6.03 -1.63 8.98
CA VAL A 350 5.58 -0.85 10.15
C VAL A 350 6.79 -0.41 10.98
N ARG A 351 7.71 -1.33 11.27
CA ARG A 351 8.96 -1.05 11.97
C ARG A 351 9.72 0.05 11.24
N TYR A 352 9.92 -0.08 9.93
CA TYR A 352 10.62 0.92 9.13
C TYR A 352 9.95 2.29 9.29
N ALA A 353 8.64 2.40 9.11
CA ALA A 353 7.92 3.67 9.27
C ALA A 353 8.02 4.27 10.70
N ILE A 354 8.27 3.45 11.73
CA ILE A 354 8.54 3.92 13.09
C ILE A 354 9.96 4.51 13.23
N TRP A 355 10.94 3.98 12.49
CA TRP A 355 12.36 4.33 12.64
C TRP A 355 12.91 5.31 11.60
N SER A 356 12.43 5.27 10.36
CA SER A 356 12.99 6.03 9.23
C SER A 356 12.50 7.47 9.13
N GLY A 357 11.66 7.91 10.06
CA GLY A 357 11.19 9.29 10.09
C GLY A 357 12.30 10.26 10.49
N GLU A 358 12.52 11.30 9.68
CA GLU A 358 13.37 12.46 10.04
C GLU A 358 12.93 13.13 11.34
N ARG A 359 11.67 12.91 11.74
CA ARG A 359 11.07 13.35 12.99
C ARG A 359 10.46 12.16 13.76
N PRO A 360 10.39 12.26 15.10
CA PRO A 360 9.62 11.29 15.87
C PRO A 360 8.14 11.30 15.46
N LEU A 361 7.51 10.12 15.54
CA LEU A 361 6.09 9.97 15.25
C LEU A 361 5.22 10.81 16.19
N GLN A 362 4.22 11.47 15.62
CA GLN A 362 3.17 12.19 16.36
C GLN A 362 2.25 11.21 17.08
N ALA A 363 1.47 11.71 18.05
CA ALA A 363 0.56 10.87 18.83
C ALA A 363 -0.46 10.10 17.96
N ALA A 364 -1.01 10.74 16.92
CA ALA A 364 -1.93 10.11 15.99
C ALA A 364 -1.25 9.01 15.13
N GLU A 365 0.00 9.22 14.71
CA GLU A 365 0.79 8.25 13.95
C GLU A 365 1.17 7.05 14.81
N LYS A 366 1.61 7.29 16.05
CA LYS A 366 1.86 6.23 17.05
C LYS A 366 0.59 5.40 17.31
N HIS A 367 -0.55 6.07 17.39
CA HIS A 367 -1.84 5.40 17.56
C HIS A 367 -2.20 4.54 16.34
N ALA A 368 -2.01 5.06 15.12
CA ALA A 368 -2.24 4.30 13.89
C ALA A 368 -1.31 3.08 13.77
N ALA A 369 -0.02 3.24 14.05
CA ALA A 369 0.95 2.13 14.07
C ALA A 369 0.54 1.04 15.08
N ALA A 370 0.20 1.43 16.31
CA ALA A 370 -0.24 0.51 17.34
C ALA A 370 -1.55 -0.21 16.94
N ARG A 371 -2.49 0.50 16.31
CA ARG A 371 -3.73 -0.10 15.79
C ARG A 371 -3.44 -1.19 14.77
N THR A 372 -2.58 -0.92 13.78
CA THR A 372 -2.19 -1.90 12.75
C THR A 372 -1.54 -3.13 13.36
N LEU A 373 -0.60 -2.94 14.30
CA LEU A 373 0.08 -4.01 15.01
C LEU A 373 -0.88 -4.88 15.84
N ILE A 374 -1.79 -4.26 16.59
CA ILE A 374 -2.79 -4.96 17.41
C ILE A 374 -3.77 -5.72 16.53
N HIS A 375 -4.14 -5.15 15.38
CA HIS A 375 -4.99 -5.83 14.39
C HIS A 375 -4.32 -7.08 13.84
N ILE A 376 -3.03 -7.00 13.46
CA ILE A 376 -2.25 -8.17 13.04
C ILE A 376 -2.24 -9.26 14.13
N LEU A 377 -2.00 -8.87 15.38
CA LEU A 377 -2.00 -9.79 16.51
C LEU A 377 -3.36 -10.47 16.70
N ASP A 378 -4.46 -9.72 16.68
CA ASP A 378 -5.82 -10.27 16.82
C ASP A 378 -6.16 -11.23 15.67
N CYS A 379 -5.80 -10.88 14.42
CA CYS A 379 -5.98 -11.74 13.25
C CYS A 379 -5.23 -13.08 13.36
N VAL A 380 -3.99 -13.07 13.84
CA VAL A 380 -3.20 -14.29 14.05
C VAL A 380 -3.76 -15.12 15.21
N VAL A 381 -4.21 -14.48 16.29
CA VAL A 381 -4.81 -15.18 17.44
C VAL A 381 -6.13 -15.87 17.08
N LYS A 382 -6.93 -15.30 16.17
CA LYS A 382 -8.16 -15.91 15.67
C LYS A 382 -7.92 -17.15 14.80
N ARG A 383 -6.85 -17.20 14.02
CA ARG A 383 -6.54 -18.28 13.07
C ARG A 383 -5.70 -19.40 13.71
N ARG A 384 -6.28 -20.02 14.74
CA ARG A 384 -5.70 -21.12 15.52
C ARG A 384 -6.02 -22.50 14.93
N THR A 385 -7.12 -22.61 14.22
CA THR A 385 -7.59 -23.84 13.58
C THR A 385 -6.54 -24.35 12.63
N ASP A 386 -6.23 -25.65 12.74
CA ASP A 386 -5.26 -26.28 11.86
C ASP A 386 -5.77 -26.19 10.41
N VAL A 387 -4.89 -25.75 9.52
CA VAL A 387 -5.10 -25.87 8.09
C VAL A 387 -5.28 -27.36 7.79
N ARG A 388 -6.35 -27.72 7.08
CA ARG A 388 -6.64 -29.11 6.74
C ARG A 388 -5.48 -29.67 5.92
N GLY A 389 -4.59 -30.41 6.56
CA GLY A 389 -3.69 -31.32 5.86
C GLY A 389 -4.56 -32.31 5.10
N GLY A 390 -4.25 -32.52 3.81
CA GLY A 390 -4.91 -33.52 2.97
C GLY A 390 -5.15 -34.82 3.74
N ARG A 391 -6.29 -35.46 3.46
CA ARG A 391 -6.65 -36.77 4.04
C ARG A 391 -5.71 -37.86 3.52
N GLY A 392 -4.44 -37.79 3.89
CA GLY A 392 -3.41 -38.78 3.64
C GLY A 392 -2.54 -38.83 4.88
N GLY A 393 -2.75 -39.84 5.73
CA GLY A 393 -1.95 -40.04 6.93
C GLY A 393 -0.45 -40.09 6.59
N GLY A 394 0.33 -39.20 7.18
CA GLY A 394 1.78 -39.20 7.07
C GLY A 394 2.38 -38.06 7.87
N GLY A 395 2.97 -38.35 9.02
CA GLY A 395 3.49 -37.35 9.95
C GLY A 395 4.72 -36.61 9.43
N GLY A 396 4.52 -35.57 8.63
CA GLY A 396 5.61 -34.82 7.99
C GLY A 396 5.55 -33.29 8.09
N ARG A 397 4.38 -32.64 8.15
CA ARG A 397 4.33 -31.17 8.27
C ARG A 397 4.70 -30.72 9.69
N GLY A 398 5.71 -29.86 9.77
CA GLY A 398 6.21 -29.32 11.03
C GLY A 398 5.10 -28.61 11.81
N ARG A 399 5.20 -28.61 13.16
CA ARG A 399 4.20 -27.96 14.03
C ARG A 399 3.94 -26.49 13.67
N LEU A 400 4.95 -25.83 13.11
CA LEU A 400 4.93 -24.45 12.63
C LEU A 400 4.08 -24.22 11.36
N GLU A 401 3.79 -25.26 10.59
CA GLU A 401 3.02 -25.17 9.34
C GLU A 401 1.54 -25.51 9.54
N ARG A 402 1.13 -25.81 10.77
CA ARG A 402 -0.26 -26.20 11.08
C ARG A 402 -1.21 -25.03 11.07
N ASN A 403 -0.80 -23.90 11.64
CA ASN A 403 -1.59 -22.68 11.68
C ASN A 403 -0.69 -21.47 11.97
N LEU A 404 -1.21 -20.27 11.65
CA LEU A 404 -0.50 -19.01 11.86
C LEU A 404 -0.20 -18.76 13.35
N PHE A 405 -1.09 -19.19 14.25
CA PHE A 405 -0.88 -19.04 15.68
C PHE A 405 0.37 -19.77 16.19
N PHE A 406 0.58 -21.04 15.84
CA PHE A 406 1.76 -21.79 16.26
C PHE A 406 3.04 -21.25 15.60
N ARG A 407 2.94 -20.79 14.35
CA ARG A 407 4.07 -20.20 13.62
C ARG A 407 4.66 -18.98 14.34
N PHE A 408 3.81 -18.11 14.87
CA PHE A 408 4.23 -16.84 15.49
C PHE A 408 4.32 -16.88 17.02
N LEU A 409 3.42 -17.60 17.69
CA LEU A 409 3.25 -17.51 19.14
C LEU A 409 3.47 -18.85 19.87
N GLY A 410 3.59 -19.96 19.14
CA GLY A 410 3.60 -21.31 19.70
C GLY A 410 4.96 -21.81 20.17
N ASP A 411 5.88 -21.99 19.24
CA ASP A 411 7.10 -22.78 19.49
C ASP A 411 8.28 -21.94 20.00
N ALA A 412 8.45 -20.75 19.43
CA ALA A 412 9.54 -19.83 19.74
C ALA A 412 9.02 -18.44 20.11
N ASP A 413 9.76 -17.76 20.98
CA ASP A 413 9.53 -16.35 21.27
C ASP A 413 10.33 -15.52 20.26
N CYS A 414 9.67 -15.16 19.16
CA CYS A 414 10.26 -14.36 18.10
C CYS A 414 10.05 -12.86 18.31
N GLY A 415 9.54 -12.44 19.48
CA GLY A 415 9.21 -11.04 19.78
C GLY A 415 7.98 -10.50 19.03
N PHE A 416 7.71 -11.00 17.81
CA PHE A 416 6.56 -10.72 16.95
C PHE A 416 6.13 -9.25 17.01
N VAL A 417 4.84 -8.98 17.18
CA VAL A 417 4.27 -7.64 17.31
C VAL A 417 4.72 -6.94 18.60
N LEU A 418 5.05 -7.68 19.66
CA LEU A 418 5.39 -7.10 20.96
C LEU A 418 6.70 -6.30 20.91
N ASP A 419 7.69 -6.73 20.13
CA ASP A 419 8.94 -5.99 19.92
C ASP A 419 8.70 -4.57 19.40
N GLU A 420 7.70 -4.40 18.54
CA GLU A 420 7.35 -3.10 17.97
C GLU A 420 6.43 -2.31 18.90
N LEU A 421 5.46 -2.95 19.55
CA LEU A 421 4.57 -2.26 20.50
C LEU A 421 5.32 -1.71 21.73
N GLU A 422 6.36 -2.38 22.20
CA GLU A 422 7.21 -1.90 23.30
C GLU A 422 7.95 -0.60 22.96
N ARG A 423 8.14 -0.30 21.66
CA ARG A 423 8.79 0.93 21.18
C ARG A 423 7.83 2.12 21.10
N ILE A 424 6.52 1.87 21.02
CA ILE A 424 5.47 2.89 20.94
C ILE A 424 4.39 2.72 22.03
N PRO A 425 4.77 2.70 23.32
CA PRO A 425 3.83 2.43 24.41
C PRO A 425 2.68 3.44 24.48
N GLU A 426 2.93 4.71 24.12
CA GLU A 426 1.89 5.75 24.15
C GLU A 426 0.78 5.47 23.12
N GLY A 427 1.12 4.90 21.97
CA GLY A 427 0.15 4.54 20.92
C GLY A 427 -0.78 3.40 21.33
N ALA A 428 -0.30 2.50 22.20
CA ALA A 428 -1.03 1.32 22.68
C ALA A 428 -1.99 1.63 23.85
N LEU A 429 -1.85 2.76 24.54
CA LEU A 429 -2.66 3.14 25.71
C LEU A 429 -4.19 3.08 25.47
N PRO A 430 -4.74 3.52 24.33
CA PRO A 430 -6.18 3.44 24.08
C PRO A 430 -6.71 2.01 23.98
N TYR A 431 -5.83 1.03 23.74
CA TYR A 431 -6.20 -0.36 23.46
C TYR A 431 -6.01 -1.31 24.63
N ILE A 432 -5.77 -0.82 25.85
CA ILE A 432 -5.50 -1.66 27.03
C ILE A 432 -6.57 -2.75 27.21
N TYR A 433 -7.85 -2.44 27.05
CA TYR A 433 -8.92 -3.43 27.21
C TYR A 433 -8.90 -4.51 26.12
N ASN A 434 -8.63 -4.12 24.87
CA ASN A 434 -8.51 -5.05 23.75
C ASN A 434 -7.29 -5.96 23.93
N LEU A 435 -6.15 -5.38 24.32
CA LEU A 435 -4.93 -6.11 24.61
C LEU A 435 -5.11 -7.09 25.78
N ASP A 436 -5.83 -6.72 26.83
CA ASP A 436 -6.14 -7.62 27.95
C ASP A 436 -6.97 -8.83 27.49
N SER A 437 -7.99 -8.58 26.65
CA SER A 437 -8.79 -9.64 26.02
C SER A 437 -7.93 -10.58 25.17
N ILE A 438 -7.05 -10.04 24.32
CA ILE A 438 -6.14 -10.83 23.48
C ILE A 438 -5.17 -11.64 24.33
N VAL A 439 -4.58 -11.06 25.39
CA VAL A 439 -3.69 -11.78 26.33
C VAL A 439 -4.40 -12.94 27.03
N ASN A 440 -5.66 -12.74 27.42
CA ASN A 440 -6.45 -13.80 28.05
C ASN A 440 -6.74 -14.94 27.05
N LYS A 441 -7.05 -14.62 25.79
CA LYS A 441 -7.19 -15.63 24.71
C LYS A 441 -5.86 -16.37 24.48
N MET A 442 -4.75 -15.65 24.34
CA MET A 442 -3.41 -16.24 24.17
C MET A 442 -3.03 -17.19 25.32
N ALA A 443 -3.36 -16.83 26.56
CA ALA A 443 -3.12 -17.68 27.72
C ALA A 443 -3.92 -18.98 27.67
N GLN A 444 -5.17 -18.95 27.18
CA GLN A 444 -6.00 -20.14 26.98
C GLN A 444 -5.49 -21.04 25.86
N TYR A 445 -4.91 -20.46 24.81
CA TYR A 445 -4.46 -21.19 23.62
C TYR A 445 -3.06 -21.79 23.74
N GLY A 446 -2.33 -21.49 24.83
CA GLY A 446 -1.02 -22.08 25.09
C GLY A 446 0.12 -21.43 24.30
N VAL A 447 0.15 -20.09 24.26
CA VAL A 447 1.31 -19.31 23.77
C VAL A 447 2.57 -19.66 24.58
N LYS A 448 3.75 -19.51 23.95
CA LYS A 448 5.04 -19.63 24.63
C LYS A 448 5.08 -18.79 25.92
N ALA A 449 5.44 -19.44 27.02
CA ALA A 449 5.39 -18.81 28.34
C ALA A 449 6.25 -17.53 28.46
N SER A 450 7.39 -17.46 27.76
CA SER A 450 8.27 -16.28 27.76
C SER A 450 7.59 -15.08 27.09
N TYR A 451 6.96 -15.28 25.93
CA TYR A 451 6.23 -14.22 25.22
C TYR A 451 5.05 -13.73 26.07
N LEU A 452 4.27 -14.65 26.65
CA LEU A 452 3.14 -14.31 27.51
C LEU A 452 3.56 -13.53 28.77
N HIS A 453 4.69 -13.92 29.39
CA HIS A 453 5.24 -13.21 30.54
C HIS A 453 5.67 -11.78 30.18
N ARG A 454 6.38 -11.63 29.06
CA ARG A 454 6.81 -10.32 28.56
C ARG A 454 5.62 -9.42 28.21
N PHE A 455 4.60 -9.98 27.54
CA PHE A 455 3.39 -9.24 27.22
C PHE A 455 2.65 -8.75 28.47
N ARG A 456 2.55 -9.60 29.52
CA ARG A 456 1.95 -9.19 30.80
C ARG A 456 2.75 -8.09 31.50
N LYS A 457 4.09 -8.13 31.42
CA LYS A 457 4.96 -7.07 31.94
C LYS A 457 4.72 -5.75 31.20
N PHE A 458 4.67 -5.77 29.88
CA PHE A 458 4.33 -4.61 29.06
C PHE A 458 2.94 -4.04 29.42
N MET A 459 1.93 -4.90 29.56
CA MET A 459 0.59 -4.50 30.00
C MET A 459 0.56 -3.87 31.39
N ALA A 460 1.35 -4.38 32.34
CA ALA A 460 1.47 -3.79 33.67
C ALA A 460 2.11 -2.39 33.62
N GLN A 461 3.12 -2.19 32.77
CA GLN A 461 3.75 -0.89 32.54
C GLN A 461 2.78 0.11 31.90
N LEU A 462 2.01 -0.31 30.89
CA LEU A 462 0.98 0.55 30.28
C LEU A 462 -0.08 0.99 31.29
N LYS A 463 -0.54 0.07 32.15
CA LYS A 463 -1.53 0.36 33.20
C LYS A 463 -0.96 1.31 34.26
N ALA A 464 0.31 1.16 34.62
CA ALA A 464 1.00 2.05 35.58
C ALA A 464 1.23 3.46 35.02
N ASN A 465 1.48 3.58 33.72
CA ASN A 465 1.73 4.86 33.04
C ASN A 465 0.44 5.58 32.62
N ARG A 466 -0.74 5.10 33.05
CA ARG A 466 -2.00 5.79 32.78
C ARG A 466 -1.98 7.14 33.52
N PRO A 467 -2.10 8.29 32.82
CA PRO A 467 -2.25 9.56 33.50
C PRO A 467 -3.49 9.47 34.38
N VAL A 468 -3.29 9.61 35.70
CA VAL A 468 -4.37 9.67 36.67
C VAL A 468 -5.24 10.85 36.24
N PRO A 469 -6.57 10.67 36.02
CA PRO A 469 -7.42 11.80 35.71
C PRO A 469 -7.29 12.79 36.86
N ASN A 470 -6.81 14.00 36.56
CA ASN A 470 -6.74 15.11 37.51
C ASN A 470 -8.16 15.41 37.98
N LEU A 471 -8.61 14.72 39.03
CA LEU A 471 -9.73 15.13 39.86
C LEU A 471 -9.32 16.46 40.48
N LYS A 472 -9.67 17.54 39.78
CA LYS A 472 -9.61 18.90 40.31
C LYS A 472 -10.45 18.88 41.57
N ARG A 473 -9.76 18.81 42.71
CA ARG A 473 -10.31 18.91 44.05
C ARG A 473 -10.88 20.32 44.13
N GLU A 474 -12.18 20.48 43.92
CA GLU A 474 -12.89 21.65 44.41
C GLU A 474 -12.79 21.59 45.94
N SER A 475 -11.85 22.37 46.46
CA SER A 475 -11.81 22.69 47.88
C SER A 475 -13.02 23.58 48.18
N PRO A 476 -13.78 23.31 49.24
CA PRO A 476 -14.86 24.17 49.69
C PRO A 476 -14.26 25.26 50.57
N ASP A 477 -14.10 26.48 50.04
CA ASP A 477 -13.86 27.64 50.90
C ASP A 477 -15.17 28.41 51.10
N SER A 478 -15.62 28.28 52.34
CA SER A 478 -16.48 29.17 53.10
C SER A 478 -16.10 30.64 52.95
N ASP A 479 -17.11 31.50 52.78
CA ASP A 479 -17.14 32.83 53.40
C ASP A 479 -18.61 33.24 53.64
N GLU A 480 -19.03 33.12 54.91
CA GLU A 480 -20.04 33.99 55.49
C GLU A 480 -19.38 35.35 55.76
N ASP A 481 -19.99 36.44 55.30
CA ASP A 481 -20.44 37.58 56.13
C ASP A 481 -20.40 38.94 55.42
N GLY A 482 -21.50 39.70 55.60
CA GLY A 482 -21.48 41.16 55.69
C GLY A 482 -21.50 42.01 54.42
N GLY A 483 -22.66 42.61 54.09
CA GLY A 483 -22.64 43.86 53.32
C GLY A 483 -23.93 44.27 52.63
N ALA A 484 -24.94 44.69 53.39
CA ALA A 484 -26.12 45.35 52.88
C ALA A 484 -25.80 46.65 52.11
N PHE A 485 -26.33 46.81 50.88
CA PHE A 485 -26.75 48.13 50.40
C PHE A 485 -28.10 48.07 49.68
N LYS A 486 -28.98 48.91 50.18
CA LYS A 486 -30.39 49.13 49.85
C LYS A 486 -30.48 50.46 49.10
N ARG A 487 -31.17 50.48 47.95
CA ARG A 487 -32.12 51.52 47.43
C ARG A 487 -32.21 51.46 45.90
N MET A 488 -33.37 51.05 45.37
CA MET A 488 -34.45 51.92 44.85
C MET A 488 -34.10 52.64 43.53
N ARG A 489 -34.65 52.15 42.43
CA ARG A 489 -35.88 52.72 41.87
C ARG A 489 -36.62 51.69 41.03
#